data_AF-A0A6A7G9B0-F1
#
_entry.id   AF-A0A6A7G9B0-F1
#
_cell.length_a   1.000
_cell.length_b   1.000
_cell.length_c   1.000
_cell.angle_alpha   90.00
_cell.angle_beta   90.00
_cell.angle_gamma   90.00
#
_symmetry.space_group_name_H-M   'P 1'
#
loop_
_entity.id
_entity.type
_entity.pdbx_description
1 polymer ?
#
loop_
_entity_poly.entity_id
_entity_poly.type
_entity_poly.pdbx_seq_one_letter_code
_entity_poly.pdbx_strand_id
1 'polypeptide(L)'
;MDYLHKRDRHRKHLVQLLLLLAALLSSAVAELCDITSSQPAIILDLPESIGNQTDQSTTPEELPLEGTPDTDIILSLSSEGQHFFNLTGKRLLLLRPLDRDKDDLSTIRFTVQCRAQGRHGARSVPVVVRLVDRNDNVPKFVSAPYSVNVPESTPVGATVFSGIGATDADAGVNGQIRYSIVPGDGGPTDGYGILVIPLPHQGHVTVARELDYEESRVLVVNIQAADNSATNQQKSITTLTVRLEDSDDQDPEFVLSSCHPGGADQQSCPTPEYSASVTAGRREGVMNVLPERIHAIDKDSLSAPIRYTLSSGDPPSYRQFLSMDPRSAALSQIAPVPRGLTDAFILQVKAEEQSPRKGSVFATLTVTVKNPDSAMPVVSASAHRGEVMENSPPGTEVLTEAGEHIILSVSDPDLLPGEAQPSYRFELTTGAFKVTPDGVLVVAVPGLDRDAPSPPTHTFQIVAREVSPKKGSAASSPITVTVKLLDDNDHSPRFPVYPPVVVAAGSTHRTLTKVVAQDPDEGINGALQYQLVGVSGGSGGLAKFLVDADTGEVRLVGIVTAGETYT
;
A
#
# COMPACT_ATOMS: atom_id res chain seq x y z
N MET A 1 3.50 114.49 -32.89
CA MET A 1 3.43 115.39 -31.72
C MET A 1 2.00 115.88 -31.55
N ASP A 2 1.51 115.81 -30.31
CA ASP A 2 0.46 116.67 -29.75
C ASP A 2 -1.03 116.53 -30.10
N TYR A 3 -1.55 115.32 -30.37
CA TYR A 3 -3.03 115.12 -30.26
C TYR A 3 -3.52 113.80 -29.65
N LEU A 4 -2.64 112.95 -29.12
CA LEU A 4 -3.01 111.67 -28.49
C LEU A 4 -2.53 111.50 -27.04
N HIS A 5 -1.96 112.53 -26.42
CA HIS A 5 -1.39 112.44 -25.05
C HIS A 5 -2.12 113.26 -23.97
N LYS A 6 -3.20 113.97 -24.31
CA LYS A 6 -3.97 114.79 -23.34
C LYS A 6 -5.21 114.09 -22.76
N ARG A 7 -5.67 112.98 -23.36
CA ARG A 7 -6.84 112.21 -22.89
C ARG A 7 -6.51 111.12 -21.85
N ASP A 8 -5.23 110.82 -21.67
CA ASP A 8 -4.78 109.70 -20.83
C ASP A 8 -4.28 110.14 -19.42
N ARG A 9 -3.82 111.39 -19.25
CA ARG A 9 -3.46 111.94 -17.92
C ARG A 9 -4.68 112.29 -17.05
N HIS A 10 -5.77 112.77 -17.65
CA HIS A 10 -7.00 113.02 -16.91
C HIS A 10 -7.75 111.73 -16.56
N ARG A 11 -7.69 110.69 -17.40
CA ARG A 11 -8.24 109.37 -17.05
C ARG A 11 -7.43 108.67 -15.98
N LYS A 12 -6.10 108.75 -16.01
CA LYS A 12 -5.25 108.12 -14.98
C LYS A 12 -5.36 108.81 -13.61
N HIS A 13 -5.43 110.14 -13.55
CA HIS A 13 -5.69 110.81 -12.27
C HIS A 13 -7.13 110.67 -11.78
N LEU A 14 -8.14 110.64 -12.66
CA LEU A 14 -9.53 110.39 -12.24
C LEU A 14 -9.72 108.94 -11.79
N VAL A 15 -9.12 107.96 -12.46
CA VAL A 15 -9.18 106.53 -12.09
C VAL A 15 -8.35 106.24 -10.84
N GLN A 16 -7.20 106.91 -10.64
CA GLN A 16 -6.38 106.74 -9.45
C GLN A 16 -6.94 107.52 -8.25
N LEU A 17 -7.63 108.65 -8.46
CA LEU A 17 -8.40 109.34 -7.41
C LEU A 17 -9.71 108.60 -7.11
N LEU A 18 -10.38 107.96 -8.09
CA LEU A 18 -11.51 107.06 -7.84
C LEU A 18 -11.08 105.74 -7.18
N LEU A 19 -9.88 105.21 -7.46
CA LEU A 19 -9.33 104.02 -6.79
C LEU A 19 -8.82 104.34 -5.38
N LEU A 20 -8.28 105.55 -5.13
CA LEU A 20 -7.93 106.00 -3.79
C LEU A 20 -9.15 106.49 -2.97
N LEU A 21 -10.22 106.98 -3.59
CA LEU A 21 -11.50 107.22 -2.90
C LEU A 21 -12.32 105.93 -2.72
N ALA A 22 -12.22 104.93 -3.62
CA ALA A 22 -12.83 103.61 -3.41
C ALA A 22 -12.07 102.76 -2.37
N ALA A 23 -10.80 103.07 -2.10
CA ALA A 23 -10.01 102.44 -1.04
C ALA A 23 -10.19 103.09 0.35
N LEU A 24 -11.06 104.11 0.49
CA LEU A 24 -11.30 104.80 1.77
C LEU A 24 -12.77 104.72 2.26
N LEU A 25 -13.60 103.86 1.66
CA LEU A 25 -14.98 103.60 2.11
C LEU A 25 -15.34 102.11 1.96
N SER A 26 -14.85 101.26 2.86
CA SER A 26 -15.65 100.19 3.49
C SER A 26 -14.85 99.46 4.56
N SER A 27 -14.55 100.11 5.69
CA SER A 27 -14.73 99.38 6.94
C SER A 27 -16.23 99.36 7.18
N ALA A 28 -16.94 98.41 6.58
CA ALA A 28 -18.35 98.20 6.91
C ALA A 28 -18.38 97.87 8.40
N VAL A 29 -18.88 98.80 9.21
CA VAL A 29 -19.18 98.53 10.62
C VAL A 29 -20.26 97.46 10.58
N ALA A 30 -20.01 96.29 11.15
CA ALA A 30 -20.97 95.20 11.15
C ALA A 30 -22.30 95.70 11.74
N GLU A 31 -23.40 95.58 10.98
CA GLU A 31 -24.71 96.02 11.45
C GLU A 31 -25.38 94.90 12.26
N LEU A 32 -26.27 95.26 13.18
CA LEU A 32 -27.10 94.28 13.89
C LEU A 32 -27.83 93.37 12.88
N CYS A 33 -27.91 92.08 13.18
CA CYS A 33 -28.40 91.03 12.28
C CYS A 33 -27.50 90.68 11.08
N ASP A 34 -26.29 91.24 10.94
CA ASP A 34 -25.28 90.69 10.03
C ASP A 34 -24.77 89.33 10.53
N ILE A 35 -24.42 88.46 9.60
CA ILE A 35 -23.70 87.23 9.90
C ILE A 35 -22.26 87.62 10.24
N THR A 36 -21.75 87.18 11.38
CA THR A 36 -20.39 87.53 11.84
C THR A 36 -19.31 86.89 10.95
N SER A 37 -19.66 85.82 10.24
CA SER A 37 -18.87 85.25 9.15
C SER A 37 -19.18 85.93 7.81
N SER A 38 -18.21 86.06 6.91
CA SER A 38 -18.39 86.62 5.55
C SER A 38 -19.20 85.72 4.60
N GLN A 39 -20.00 84.79 5.14
CA GLN A 39 -20.81 83.84 4.38
C GLN A 39 -22.22 84.39 4.10
N PRO A 40 -22.83 84.02 2.96
CA PRO A 40 -24.18 84.46 2.60
C PRO A 40 -25.30 83.76 3.38
N ALA A 41 -24.98 82.71 4.13
CA ALA A 41 -25.90 81.92 4.95
C ALA A 41 -25.18 81.43 6.21
N ILE A 42 -25.94 81.17 7.27
CA ILE A 42 -25.43 80.49 8.46
C ILE A 42 -25.37 78.99 8.17
N ILE A 43 -24.20 78.40 8.31
CA ILE A 43 -24.01 76.96 8.20
C ILE A 43 -23.71 76.41 9.59
N LEU A 44 -24.51 75.44 10.02
CA LEU A 44 -24.34 74.76 11.30
C LEU A 44 -24.19 73.27 11.06
N ASP A 45 -23.34 72.63 11.84
CA ASP A 45 -23.22 71.18 11.90
C ASP A 45 -23.92 70.67 13.14
N LEU A 46 -24.78 69.65 12.99
CA LEU A 46 -25.52 69.04 14.11
C LEU A 46 -25.37 67.52 14.03
N PRO A 47 -24.72 66.86 15.00
CA PRO A 47 -24.72 65.41 15.07
C PRO A 47 -26.15 64.87 15.12
N GLU A 48 -26.43 63.78 14.41
CA GLU A 48 -27.71 63.11 14.54
C GLU A 48 -27.95 62.56 15.95
N SER A 49 -29.20 62.23 16.23
CA SER A 49 -29.66 61.74 17.52
C SER A 49 -29.29 60.28 17.72
N ILE A 50 -28.69 59.94 18.87
CA ILE A 50 -28.59 58.54 19.29
C ILE A 50 -29.92 58.14 19.92
N GLY A 51 -30.70 57.31 19.23
CA GLY A 51 -32.03 56.90 19.65
C GLY A 51 -32.97 58.09 19.81
N ASN A 52 -33.53 58.30 21.02
CA ASN A 52 -34.51 59.36 21.27
C ASN A 52 -33.92 60.65 21.85
N GLN A 53 -32.59 60.85 21.77
CA GLN A 53 -31.92 62.03 22.33
C GLN A 53 -32.19 63.31 21.51
N THR A 54 -32.27 64.44 22.21
CA THR A 54 -32.49 65.79 21.63
C THR A 54 -31.61 66.87 22.27
N ASP A 55 -30.63 66.48 23.07
CA ASP A 55 -29.73 67.36 23.83
C ASP A 55 -28.46 67.73 23.06
N GLN A 56 -28.30 67.24 21.83
CA GLN A 56 -27.18 67.63 20.99
C GLN A 56 -27.20 69.14 20.64
N SER A 57 -26.01 69.70 20.48
CA SER A 57 -25.81 71.11 20.16
C SER A 57 -25.22 71.29 18.77
N THR A 58 -25.55 72.41 18.12
CA THR A 58 -24.96 72.78 16.84
C THR A 58 -23.49 73.19 17.01
N THR A 59 -22.72 73.14 15.93
CA THR A 59 -21.40 73.76 15.83
C THR A 59 -21.42 74.78 14.69
N PRO A 60 -21.22 76.09 14.97
CA PRO A 60 -21.13 76.71 16.30
C PRO A 60 -22.43 76.55 17.13
N GLU A 61 -22.30 76.62 18.46
CA GLU A 61 -23.41 76.40 19.42
C GLU A 61 -24.48 77.50 19.35
N GLU A 62 -24.08 78.71 18.97
CA GLU A 62 -24.96 79.86 18.80
C GLU A 62 -24.92 80.36 17.36
N LEU A 63 -26.08 80.84 16.87
CA LEU A 63 -26.19 81.49 15.57
C LEU A 63 -25.19 82.67 15.49
N PRO A 64 -24.26 82.68 14.51
CA PRO A 64 -23.22 83.71 14.37
C PRO A 64 -23.82 85.01 13.79
N LEU A 65 -24.68 85.67 14.57
CA LEU A 65 -25.33 86.94 14.24
C LEU A 65 -24.86 88.06 15.17
N GLU A 66 -24.68 89.26 14.63
CA GLU A 66 -24.39 90.47 15.41
C GLU A 66 -25.60 90.94 16.24
N GLY A 67 -25.34 91.32 17.49
CA GLY A 67 -26.34 91.79 18.46
C GLY A 67 -26.76 90.73 19.50
N THR A 68 -27.14 91.17 20.70
CA THR A 68 -27.58 90.30 21.79
C THR A 68 -29.10 90.06 21.72
N PRO A 69 -29.59 88.81 21.85
CA PRO A 69 -31.03 88.52 21.79
C PRO A 69 -31.79 89.22 22.92
N ASP A 70 -33.02 89.63 22.63
CA ASP A 70 -33.96 90.28 23.55
C ASP A 70 -33.52 91.65 24.09
N THR A 71 -32.31 92.13 23.74
CA THR A 71 -31.83 93.49 24.02
C THR A 71 -31.57 94.30 22.75
N ASP A 72 -30.84 93.72 21.79
CA ASP A 72 -30.41 94.40 20.56
C ASP A 72 -31.17 93.85 19.34
N ILE A 73 -31.51 92.56 19.35
CA ILE A 73 -32.17 91.85 18.26
C ILE A 73 -33.27 90.92 18.77
N ILE A 74 -34.33 90.76 17.99
CA ILE A 74 -35.38 89.76 18.18
C ILE A 74 -35.26 88.73 17.06
N LEU A 75 -35.19 87.45 17.43
CA LEU A 75 -35.04 86.33 16.49
C LEU A 75 -36.31 85.48 16.46
N SER A 76 -36.70 85.02 15.27
CA SER A 76 -37.76 84.03 15.10
C SER A 76 -37.47 83.08 13.95
N LEU A 77 -37.85 81.81 14.12
CA LEU A 77 -37.71 80.78 13.09
C LEU A 77 -38.89 80.83 12.11
N SER A 78 -38.63 80.56 10.84
CA SER A 78 -39.67 80.23 9.85
C SER A 78 -40.39 78.92 10.19
N SER A 79 -41.55 78.67 9.56
CA SER A 79 -42.38 77.47 9.77
C SER A 79 -41.58 76.17 9.61
N GLU A 80 -40.68 76.14 8.64
CA GLU A 80 -39.83 74.98 8.35
C GLU A 80 -38.83 74.74 9.49
N GLY A 81 -38.25 75.79 10.05
CA GLY A 81 -37.34 75.69 11.20
C GLY A 81 -38.05 75.27 12.48
N GLN A 82 -39.27 75.76 12.72
CA GLN A 82 -40.08 75.43 13.90
C GLN A 82 -40.51 73.95 13.96
N HIS A 83 -40.49 73.23 12.84
CA HIS A 83 -40.79 71.80 12.82
C HIS A 83 -39.70 70.94 13.48
N PHE A 84 -38.47 71.45 13.54
CA PHE A 84 -37.30 70.73 14.03
C PHE A 84 -36.69 71.35 15.28
N PHE A 85 -36.72 72.69 15.39
CA PHE A 85 -35.99 73.42 16.42
C PHE A 85 -36.87 74.39 17.18
N ASN A 86 -36.56 74.56 18.46
CA ASN A 86 -36.91 75.73 19.25
C ASN A 86 -35.69 76.65 19.33
N LEU A 87 -35.91 77.97 19.32
CA LEU A 87 -34.82 78.95 19.44
C LEU A 87 -34.81 79.53 20.85
N THR A 88 -33.71 79.33 21.59
CA THR A 88 -33.51 79.92 22.93
C THR A 88 -32.28 80.83 22.89
N GLY A 89 -32.50 82.14 22.95
CA GLY A 89 -31.45 83.12 22.66
C GLY A 89 -30.96 82.97 21.22
N LYS A 90 -29.71 82.52 21.04
CA LYS A 90 -29.12 82.18 19.73
C LYS A 90 -28.96 80.67 19.50
N ARG A 91 -29.41 79.82 20.43
CA ARG A 91 -29.20 78.37 20.37
C ARG A 91 -30.41 77.67 19.78
N LEU A 92 -30.17 76.77 18.83
CA LEU A 92 -31.20 75.88 18.31
C LEU A 92 -31.26 74.64 19.20
N LEU A 93 -32.41 74.42 19.85
CA LEU A 93 -32.70 73.24 20.65
C LEU A 93 -33.60 72.31 19.85
N LEU A 94 -33.25 71.03 19.80
CA LEU A 94 -33.98 70.07 19.00
C LEU A 94 -35.34 69.70 19.66
N LEU A 95 -36.41 69.65 18.87
CA LEU A 95 -37.77 69.33 19.36
C LEU A 95 -38.10 67.83 19.30
N ARG A 96 -37.44 67.10 18.40
CA ARG A 96 -37.62 65.66 18.17
C ARG A 96 -36.32 65.05 17.68
N PRO A 97 -36.03 63.78 17.98
CA PRO A 97 -34.81 63.13 17.49
C PRO A 97 -34.74 63.20 15.96
N LEU A 98 -33.51 63.35 15.44
CA LEU A 98 -33.21 63.34 14.02
C LEU A 98 -32.33 62.14 13.71
N ASP A 99 -32.74 61.34 12.75
CA ASP A 99 -32.03 60.16 12.26
C ASP A 99 -31.71 60.42 10.78
N ARG A 100 -30.43 60.63 10.48
CA ARG A 100 -29.97 61.06 9.15
C ARG A 100 -30.24 59.96 8.12
N ASP A 101 -30.02 58.71 8.50
CA ASP A 101 -30.03 57.55 7.61
C ASP A 101 -31.44 57.05 7.31
N LYS A 102 -32.28 56.96 8.33
CA LYS A 102 -33.66 56.48 8.19
C LYS A 102 -34.55 57.50 7.49
N ASP A 103 -34.35 58.79 7.75
CA ASP A 103 -35.16 59.87 7.20
C ASP A 103 -34.58 60.44 5.89
N ASP A 104 -33.45 59.93 5.40
CA ASP A 104 -32.68 60.45 4.25
C ASP A 104 -32.44 61.98 4.36
N LEU A 105 -32.08 62.43 5.57
CA LEU A 105 -32.11 63.83 5.95
C LEU A 105 -30.71 64.43 6.12
N SER A 106 -29.95 64.56 5.05
CA SER A 106 -28.57 65.11 5.12
C SER A 106 -28.50 66.61 5.48
N THR A 107 -29.53 67.39 5.14
CA THR A 107 -29.57 68.84 5.42
C THR A 107 -30.97 69.34 5.72
N ILE A 108 -31.09 70.28 6.65
CA ILE A 108 -32.30 71.02 6.96
C ILE A 108 -32.06 72.49 6.58
N ARG A 109 -32.96 73.06 5.78
CA ARG A 109 -32.85 74.44 5.28
C ARG A 109 -34.06 75.25 5.73
N PHE A 110 -33.80 76.39 6.35
CA PHE A 110 -34.85 77.31 6.78
C PHE A 110 -34.31 78.74 6.85
N THR A 111 -35.16 79.69 7.25
CA THR A 111 -34.75 81.09 7.48
C THR A 111 -34.99 81.52 8.91
N VAL A 112 -34.10 82.37 9.43
CA VAL A 112 -34.26 83.10 10.69
C VAL A 112 -34.61 84.54 10.37
N GLN A 113 -35.71 85.04 10.90
CA GLN A 113 -36.05 86.46 10.83
C GLN A 113 -35.39 87.16 12.01
N CYS A 114 -34.46 88.08 11.71
CA CYS A 114 -33.77 88.91 12.71
C CYS A 114 -34.23 90.36 12.60
N ARG A 115 -34.71 90.92 13.71
CA ARG A 115 -35.18 92.30 13.79
C ARG A 115 -34.36 93.06 14.82
N ALA A 116 -33.64 94.09 14.38
CA ALA A 116 -32.94 95.01 15.29
C ALA A 116 -33.94 95.85 16.08
N GLN A 117 -33.73 95.95 17.40
CA GLN A 117 -34.59 96.72 18.30
C GLN A 117 -34.54 98.20 17.95
N GLY A 118 -35.71 98.83 17.75
CA GLY A 118 -35.81 100.23 17.34
C GLY A 118 -35.75 100.51 15.83
N ARG A 119 -35.55 99.50 14.97
CA ARG A 119 -35.68 99.62 13.50
C ARG A 119 -36.99 99.00 12.99
N HIS A 120 -37.53 99.56 11.90
CA HIS A 120 -38.65 98.97 11.16
C HIS A 120 -38.11 98.05 10.06
N GLY A 121 -38.41 96.76 10.15
CA GLY A 121 -37.99 95.73 9.19
C GLY A 121 -37.34 94.52 9.88
N ALA A 122 -37.50 93.34 9.29
CA ALA A 122 -36.81 92.12 9.69
C ALA A 122 -35.93 91.65 8.53
N ARG A 123 -34.71 91.22 8.84
CA ARG A 123 -33.80 90.60 7.89
C ARG A 123 -34.02 89.10 7.89
N SER A 124 -34.23 88.54 6.71
CA SER A 124 -34.32 87.10 6.52
C SER A 124 -32.91 86.54 6.31
N VAL A 125 -32.43 85.75 7.26
CA VAL A 125 -31.11 85.12 7.21
C VAL A 125 -31.27 83.64 6.89
N PRO A 126 -30.73 83.14 5.76
CA PRO A 126 -30.76 81.72 5.44
C PRO A 126 -29.91 80.90 6.42
N VAL A 127 -30.45 79.78 6.89
CA VAL A 127 -29.77 78.82 7.75
C VAL A 127 -29.79 77.44 7.09
N VAL A 128 -28.63 76.80 7.06
CA VAL A 128 -28.45 75.42 6.60
C VAL A 128 -27.85 74.64 7.75
N VAL A 129 -28.62 73.70 8.30
CA VAL A 129 -28.12 72.72 9.26
C VAL A 129 -27.73 71.47 8.49
N ARG A 130 -26.46 71.10 8.52
CA ARG A 130 -25.97 69.83 8.01
C ARG A 130 -26.00 68.81 9.14
N LEU A 131 -26.66 67.68 8.91
CA LEU A 131 -26.60 66.59 9.87
C LEU A 131 -25.25 65.89 9.74
N VAL A 132 -24.51 65.85 10.85
CA VAL A 132 -23.27 65.11 10.97
C VAL A 132 -23.60 63.69 11.36
N ASP A 133 -23.19 62.80 10.48
CA ASP A 133 -23.33 61.36 10.62
C ASP A 133 -22.67 60.81 11.88
N ARG A 134 -23.34 59.88 12.56
CA ARG A 134 -22.81 59.05 13.63
C ARG A 134 -22.79 57.61 13.16
N ASN A 135 -21.74 56.88 13.57
CA ASN A 135 -21.60 55.46 13.23
C ASN A 135 -22.52 54.60 14.11
N ASP A 136 -23.82 54.58 13.80
CA ASP A 136 -24.84 53.88 14.56
C ASP A 136 -25.56 52.77 13.78
N ASN A 137 -25.26 52.61 12.49
CA ASN A 137 -25.63 51.42 11.73
C ASN A 137 -24.47 50.40 11.69
N VAL A 138 -24.85 49.13 11.63
CA VAL A 138 -23.91 48.00 11.51
C VAL A 138 -23.97 47.49 10.08
N PRO A 139 -22.83 47.12 9.45
CA PRO A 139 -22.84 46.53 8.12
C PRO A 139 -23.76 45.31 8.04
N LYS A 140 -24.63 45.24 7.03
CA LYS A 140 -25.58 44.12 6.83
C LYS A 140 -25.27 43.37 5.55
N PHE A 141 -24.94 42.09 5.65
CA PHE A 141 -24.72 41.25 4.47
C PHE A 141 -25.99 41.05 3.63
N VAL A 142 -25.83 41.01 2.32
CA VAL A 142 -26.89 40.82 1.33
C VAL A 142 -26.83 39.38 0.81
N SER A 143 -27.97 38.67 0.78
CA SER A 143 -28.03 37.29 0.27
C SER A 143 -27.20 36.25 1.05
N ALA A 144 -26.91 36.52 2.33
CA ALA A 144 -26.32 35.56 3.25
C ALA A 144 -27.33 34.49 3.73
N PRO A 145 -26.89 33.26 4.09
CA PRO A 145 -25.51 32.75 4.00
C PRO A 145 -25.11 32.38 2.56
N TYR A 146 -23.80 32.37 2.29
CA TYR A 146 -23.27 32.10 0.95
C TYR A 146 -22.84 30.64 0.79
N SER A 147 -22.94 30.11 -0.44
CA SER A 147 -22.43 28.77 -0.77
C SER A 147 -21.88 28.74 -2.20
N VAL A 148 -20.81 27.98 -2.42
CA VAL A 148 -20.22 27.77 -3.75
C VAL A 148 -19.60 26.37 -3.86
N ASN A 149 -19.57 25.81 -5.07
CA ASN A 149 -18.83 24.59 -5.37
C ASN A 149 -17.52 24.96 -6.08
N VAL A 150 -16.43 24.31 -5.69
CA VAL A 150 -15.08 24.63 -6.17
C VAL A 150 -14.31 23.34 -6.43
N PRO A 151 -13.81 23.08 -7.65
CA PRO A 151 -12.89 21.97 -7.89
C PRO A 151 -11.61 22.14 -7.06
N GLU A 152 -11.12 21.08 -6.44
CA GLU A 152 -9.87 21.16 -5.64
C GLU A 152 -8.66 21.56 -6.49
N SER A 153 -8.66 21.18 -7.78
CA SER A 153 -7.69 21.58 -8.79
C SER A 153 -7.68 23.08 -9.12
N THR A 154 -8.48 23.89 -8.42
CA THR A 154 -8.49 25.35 -8.54
C THR A 154 -7.15 25.95 -8.10
N PRO A 155 -6.45 26.69 -8.98
CA PRO A 155 -5.11 27.18 -8.68
C PRO A 155 -5.12 28.29 -7.62
N VAL A 156 -4.03 28.36 -6.84
CA VAL A 156 -3.78 29.45 -5.89
C VAL A 156 -3.86 30.81 -6.61
N GLY A 157 -4.59 31.74 -6.00
CA GLY A 157 -4.88 33.07 -6.53
C GLY A 157 -6.17 33.16 -7.36
N ALA A 158 -6.80 32.05 -7.74
CA ALA A 158 -8.08 32.08 -8.43
C ALA A 158 -9.21 32.60 -7.52
N THR A 159 -10.13 33.37 -8.09
CA THR A 159 -11.35 33.81 -7.40
C THR A 159 -12.38 32.70 -7.44
N VAL A 160 -12.80 32.23 -6.27
CA VAL A 160 -13.80 31.16 -6.12
C VAL A 160 -15.20 31.70 -5.86
N PHE A 161 -15.30 32.91 -5.29
CA PHE A 161 -16.60 33.53 -5.03
C PHE A 161 -16.48 35.05 -5.07
N SER A 162 -17.33 35.71 -5.87
CA SER A 162 -17.37 37.18 -6.02
C SER A 162 -18.66 37.80 -5.48
N GLY A 163 -19.52 37.00 -4.84
CA GLY A 163 -20.86 37.43 -4.40
C GLY A 163 -20.92 38.06 -3.00
N ILE A 164 -19.78 38.29 -2.33
CA ILE A 164 -19.80 38.90 -0.99
C ILE A 164 -20.21 40.37 -1.11
N GLY A 165 -21.33 40.70 -0.49
CA GLY A 165 -21.82 42.07 -0.40
C GLY A 165 -22.43 42.36 0.96
N ALA A 166 -22.19 43.55 1.47
CA ALA A 166 -22.88 44.13 2.60
C ALA A 166 -23.24 45.59 2.30
N THR A 167 -24.23 46.10 3.02
CA THR A 167 -24.66 47.50 2.97
C THR A 167 -24.60 48.10 4.36
N ASP A 168 -24.16 49.34 4.44
CA ASP A 168 -24.21 50.16 5.63
C ASP A 168 -24.93 51.47 5.26
N ALA A 169 -25.80 51.94 6.15
CA ALA A 169 -26.65 53.10 5.87
C ALA A 169 -25.91 54.41 6.11
N ASP A 170 -24.91 54.40 7.00
CA ASP A 170 -24.16 55.57 7.44
C ASP A 170 -23.42 56.27 6.29
N ALA A 171 -23.07 57.54 6.45
CA ALA A 171 -22.33 58.29 5.44
C ALA A 171 -20.81 58.16 5.52
N GLY A 172 -20.16 58.31 4.37
CA GLY A 172 -18.71 58.49 4.31
C GLY A 172 -17.95 57.28 4.86
N VAL A 173 -17.07 57.50 5.84
CA VAL A 173 -16.23 56.44 6.42
C VAL A 173 -17.00 55.47 7.32
N ASN A 174 -18.12 55.92 7.89
CA ASN A 174 -19.01 55.13 8.73
C ASN A 174 -19.81 54.13 7.87
N GLY A 175 -20.18 54.51 6.64
CA GLY A 175 -20.78 53.58 5.68
C GLY A 175 -19.81 52.78 4.81
N GLN A 176 -18.49 53.04 4.91
CA GLN A 176 -17.50 52.45 3.99
C GLN A 176 -17.06 51.07 4.46
N ILE A 177 -17.61 50.03 3.84
CA ILE A 177 -17.36 48.63 4.23
C ILE A 177 -16.02 48.09 3.73
N ARG A 178 -15.38 47.29 4.59
CA ARG A 178 -14.23 46.42 4.29
C ARG A 178 -14.53 44.99 4.72
N TYR A 179 -14.21 44.04 3.85
CA TYR A 179 -14.34 42.62 4.11
C TYR A 179 -13.00 42.01 4.53
N SER A 180 -13.07 41.07 5.46
CA SER A 180 -11.94 40.26 5.89
C SER A 180 -12.41 38.87 6.29
N ILE A 181 -11.59 37.86 6.10
CA ILE A 181 -11.84 36.51 6.64
C ILE A 181 -11.26 36.46 8.07
N VAL A 182 -12.04 35.92 9.01
CA VAL A 182 -11.66 35.81 10.43
C VAL A 182 -11.64 34.33 10.86
N PRO A 183 -10.87 33.96 11.91
CA PRO A 183 -10.78 32.57 12.35
C PRO A 183 -12.15 31.93 12.66
N GLY A 184 -12.27 30.65 12.32
CA GLY A 184 -13.44 29.83 12.60
C GLY A 184 -13.32 29.09 13.92
N ASP A 185 -13.74 27.82 13.91
CA ASP A 185 -13.63 26.90 15.04
C ASP A 185 -12.26 26.22 15.13
N GLY A 186 -11.35 26.45 14.17
CA GLY A 186 -10.05 25.78 14.08
C GLY A 186 -10.16 24.28 13.80
N GLY A 187 -11.35 23.79 13.39
CA GLY A 187 -11.57 22.41 13.00
C GLY A 187 -11.04 22.10 11.60
N PRO A 188 -11.11 20.83 11.16
CA PRO A 188 -10.67 20.43 9.82
C PRO A 188 -11.42 21.16 8.71
N THR A 189 -12.66 21.59 8.94
CA THR A 189 -13.46 22.34 7.98
C THR A 189 -13.23 23.86 8.02
N ASP A 190 -12.33 24.37 8.86
CA ASP A 190 -12.07 25.81 8.95
C ASP A 190 -11.30 26.31 7.72
N GLY A 191 -11.94 27.16 6.91
CA GLY A 191 -11.32 27.73 5.72
C GLY A 191 -10.34 28.89 5.98
N TYR A 192 -10.14 29.27 7.25
CA TYR A 192 -9.24 30.37 7.62
C TYR A 192 -7.80 30.09 7.18
N GLY A 193 -7.23 30.99 6.37
CA GLY A 193 -5.88 30.86 5.83
C GLY A 193 -5.75 29.96 4.59
N ILE A 194 -6.79 29.18 4.27
CA ILE A 194 -6.92 28.47 2.98
C ILE A 194 -7.53 29.43 1.94
N LEU A 195 -8.51 30.22 2.36
CA LEU A 195 -9.17 31.24 1.55
C LEU A 195 -8.89 32.65 2.11
N VAL A 196 -8.74 33.63 1.21
CA VAL A 196 -8.46 35.03 1.55
C VAL A 196 -9.31 36.00 0.74
N ILE A 197 -9.49 37.22 1.26
CA ILE A 197 -10.02 38.35 0.50
C ILE A 197 -8.85 39.33 0.31
N PRO A 198 -8.17 39.33 -0.85
CA PRO A 198 -6.94 40.10 -1.03
C PRO A 198 -7.22 41.61 -1.11
N LEU A 199 -8.40 42.00 -1.61
CA LEU A 199 -8.83 43.39 -1.73
C LEU A 199 -10.10 43.60 -0.89
N PRO A 200 -10.00 44.23 0.30
CA PRO A 200 -11.09 44.35 1.26
C PRO A 200 -12.35 45.06 0.74
N HIS A 201 -12.28 45.81 -0.35
CA HIS A 201 -13.41 46.56 -0.92
C HIS A 201 -14.17 45.79 -2.02
N GLN A 202 -13.65 44.65 -2.50
CA GLN A 202 -14.26 43.90 -3.61
C GLN A 202 -15.11 42.71 -3.14
N GLY A 203 -14.81 42.14 -1.97
CA GLY A 203 -15.51 40.94 -1.50
C GLY A 203 -15.19 39.68 -2.34
N HIS A 204 -14.14 39.71 -3.16
CA HIS A 204 -13.71 38.54 -3.92
C HIS A 204 -12.92 37.60 -3.01
N VAL A 205 -13.44 36.39 -2.82
CA VAL A 205 -12.78 35.32 -2.08
C VAL A 205 -11.90 34.53 -3.05
N THR A 206 -10.62 34.39 -2.71
CA THR A 206 -9.61 33.73 -3.53
C THR A 206 -8.91 32.60 -2.78
N VAL A 207 -8.38 31.63 -3.53
CA VAL A 207 -7.55 30.54 -3.01
C VAL A 207 -6.18 31.05 -2.57
N ALA A 208 -5.78 30.80 -1.32
CA ALA A 208 -4.46 31.15 -0.79
C ALA A 208 -3.54 29.94 -0.60
N ARG A 209 -4.11 28.76 -0.43
CA ARG A 209 -3.42 27.47 -0.34
C ARG A 209 -4.14 26.44 -1.20
N GLU A 210 -3.41 25.44 -1.66
CA GLU A 210 -3.97 24.31 -2.41
C GLU A 210 -5.15 23.70 -1.64
N LEU A 211 -6.20 23.35 -2.39
CA LEU A 211 -7.39 22.70 -1.88
C LEU A 211 -7.18 21.20 -2.04
N ASP A 212 -7.62 20.43 -1.04
CA ASP A 212 -7.44 18.98 -0.97
C ASP A 212 -8.78 18.37 -0.50
N TYR A 213 -9.45 17.67 -1.41
CA TYR A 213 -10.74 17.05 -1.20
C TYR A 213 -10.64 15.84 -0.24
N GLU A 214 -9.53 15.10 -0.28
CA GLU A 214 -9.19 14.01 0.63
C GLU A 214 -9.01 14.52 2.07
N GLU A 215 -8.43 15.72 2.25
CA GLU A 215 -8.30 16.37 3.55
C GLU A 215 -9.63 16.91 4.05
N SER A 216 -10.36 17.69 3.23
CA SER A 216 -11.63 18.31 3.66
C SER A 216 -12.57 18.68 2.51
N ARG A 217 -13.68 17.93 2.42
CA ARG A 217 -14.72 18.11 1.39
C ARG A 217 -15.54 19.40 1.50
N VAL A 218 -15.51 20.06 2.66
CA VAL A 218 -16.26 21.29 2.94
C VAL A 218 -15.41 22.24 3.76
N LEU A 219 -15.28 23.48 3.30
CA LEU A 219 -14.69 24.58 4.05
C LEU A 219 -15.77 25.58 4.46
N VAL A 220 -15.75 25.98 5.73
CA VAL A 220 -16.60 27.03 6.28
C VAL A 220 -15.73 28.25 6.56
N VAL A 221 -16.04 29.35 5.90
CA VAL A 221 -15.29 30.60 6.00
C VAL A 221 -16.12 31.65 6.71
N ASN A 222 -15.61 32.16 7.84
CA ASN A 222 -16.21 33.30 8.52
C ASN A 222 -15.75 34.60 7.87
N ILE A 223 -16.70 35.36 7.33
CA ILE A 223 -16.45 36.62 6.63
C ILE A 223 -16.99 37.75 7.49
N GLN A 224 -16.10 38.67 7.87
CA GLN A 224 -16.43 39.88 8.61
C GLN A 224 -16.57 41.05 7.64
N ALA A 225 -17.66 41.80 7.76
CA ALA A 225 -17.81 43.14 7.22
C ALA A 225 -17.62 44.14 8.34
N ALA A 226 -16.76 45.13 8.15
CA ALA A 226 -16.52 46.20 9.10
C ALA A 226 -16.54 47.54 8.38
N ASP A 227 -17.11 48.57 9.00
CA ASP A 227 -16.95 49.93 8.48
C ASP A 227 -15.50 50.44 8.65
N ASN A 228 -15.23 51.66 8.20
CA ASN A 228 -13.91 52.27 8.25
C ASN A 228 -13.81 53.36 9.34
N SER A 229 -14.68 53.32 10.36
CA SER A 229 -14.66 54.24 11.49
C SER A 229 -13.44 54.01 12.38
N ALA A 230 -12.74 55.09 12.75
CA ALA A 230 -11.53 55.02 13.56
C ALA A 230 -11.80 54.87 15.07
N THR A 231 -12.98 55.26 15.53
CA THR A 231 -13.30 55.38 16.98
C THR A 231 -14.40 54.43 17.43
N ASN A 232 -15.37 54.09 16.58
CA ASN A 232 -16.50 53.23 16.94
C ASN A 232 -16.84 52.22 15.84
N GLN A 233 -15.85 51.46 15.37
CA GLN A 233 -16.02 50.52 14.25
C GLN A 233 -17.10 49.46 14.55
N GLN A 234 -18.15 49.45 13.73
CA GLN A 234 -19.21 48.43 13.71
C GLN A 234 -18.84 47.29 12.78
N LYS A 235 -19.28 46.08 13.17
CA LYS A 235 -18.89 44.82 12.51
C LYS A 235 -20.04 43.84 12.49
N SER A 236 -20.13 43.06 11.42
CA SER A 236 -20.97 41.87 11.33
C SER A 236 -20.21 40.70 10.73
N ILE A 237 -20.66 39.48 11.00
CA ILE A 237 -20.04 38.24 10.52
C ILE A 237 -21.11 37.37 9.84
N THR A 238 -20.73 36.75 8.74
CA THR A 238 -21.52 35.72 8.03
C THR A 238 -20.62 34.56 7.62
N THR A 239 -21.21 33.49 7.09
CA THR A 239 -20.49 32.29 6.64
C THR A 239 -20.60 32.11 5.13
N LEU A 240 -19.48 31.73 4.50
CA LEU A 240 -19.43 31.14 3.16
C LEU A 240 -19.10 29.64 3.29
N THR A 241 -19.99 28.79 2.78
CA THR A 241 -19.76 27.35 2.67
C THR A 241 -19.19 27.03 1.29
N VAL A 242 -17.93 26.59 1.25
CA VAL A 242 -17.27 26.12 0.03
C VAL A 242 -17.32 24.59 0.02
N ARG A 243 -17.96 24.02 -1.00
CA ARG A 243 -18.02 22.57 -1.21
C ARG A 243 -16.96 22.21 -2.24
N LEU A 244 -16.00 21.38 -1.84
CA LEU A 244 -14.98 20.92 -2.77
C LEU A 244 -15.54 19.87 -3.71
N GLU A 245 -15.20 19.98 -4.98
CA GLU A 245 -15.45 18.96 -6.00
C GLU A 245 -14.14 18.22 -6.26
N ASP A 246 -14.21 16.89 -6.08
CA ASP A 246 -13.12 15.94 -6.32
C ASP A 246 -12.57 16.06 -7.75
N SER A 247 -11.27 15.94 -7.89
CA SER A 247 -10.52 15.91 -9.15
C SER A 247 -9.65 14.64 -9.19
N ASP A 248 -9.47 14.06 -10.38
CA ASP A 248 -8.54 12.92 -10.54
C ASP A 248 -7.09 13.40 -10.30
N ASP A 249 -6.61 13.21 -9.07
CA ASP A 249 -5.30 13.65 -8.60
C ASP A 249 -4.56 12.60 -7.74
N GLN A 250 -5.23 11.54 -7.29
CA GLN A 250 -4.60 10.42 -6.60
C GLN A 250 -4.20 9.32 -7.59
N ASP A 251 -3.01 8.74 -7.39
CA ASP A 251 -2.66 7.54 -8.15
C ASP A 251 -3.41 6.32 -7.59
N PRO A 252 -3.72 5.31 -8.42
CA PRO A 252 -4.28 4.05 -7.94
C PRO A 252 -3.32 3.38 -6.95
N GLU A 253 -3.85 2.54 -6.06
CA GLU A 253 -3.06 1.83 -5.05
C GLU A 253 -3.33 0.33 -5.09
N PHE A 254 -2.27 -0.49 -5.03
CA PHE A 254 -2.41 -1.92 -4.80
C PHE A 254 -2.78 -2.18 -3.34
N VAL A 255 -3.91 -2.86 -3.12
CA VAL A 255 -4.43 -3.14 -1.78
C VAL A 255 -4.42 -4.63 -1.49
N LEU A 256 -4.20 -4.96 -0.21
CA LEU A 256 -4.40 -6.31 0.31
C LEU A 256 -5.73 -6.38 1.05
N SER A 257 -6.55 -7.40 0.82
CA SER A 257 -7.79 -7.64 1.58
C SER A 257 -7.55 -7.69 3.08
N SER A 258 -6.37 -8.14 3.50
CA SER A 258 -5.95 -8.20 4.90
C SER A 258 -5.57 -6.84 5.50
N CYS A 259 -5.38 -5.79 4.69
CA CYS A 259 -4.97 -4.46 5.12
C CYS A 259 -6.04 -3.44 4.69
N HIS A 260 -6.99 -3.16 5.59
CA HIS A 260 -8.00 -2.13 5.36
C HIS A 260 -7.50 -0.77 5.90
N PRO A 261 -7.57 0.31 5.12
CA PRO A 261 -7.44 1.66 5.65
C PRO A 261 -8.56 1.89 6.68
N GLY A 262 -8.21 1.99 7.96
CA GLY A 262 -9.16 2.15 9.07
C GLY A 262 -9.21 1.00 10.09
N GLY A 263 -8.36 -0.03 9.95
CA GLY A 263 -8.10 -1.00 11.02
C GLY A 263 -7.37 -0.37 12.22
N ALA A 264 -7.53 -0.95 13.41
CA ALA A 264 -7.04 -0.41 14.69
C ALA A 264 -5.51 -0.19 14.81
N ASP A 265 -4.74 -0.58 13.81
CA ASP A 265 -3.32 -0.23 13.65
C ASP A 265 -3.19 0.77 12.50
N GLN A 266 -2.83 2.01 12.81
CA GLN A 266 -2.46 3.06 11.85
C GLN A 266 -1.12 2.78 11.16
N GLN A 267 -0.83 1.51 10.86
CA GLN A 267 0.37 1.13 10.13
C GLN A 267 0.06 1.24 8.64
N SER A 268 0.69 2.22 7.98
CA SER A 268 0.74 2.36 6.52
C SER A 268 0.84 0.98 5.87
N CYS A 269 -0.17 0.60 5.07
CA CYS A 269 -0.19 -0.67 4.38
C CYS A 269 1.03 -0.72 3.44
N PRO A 270 1.98 -1.65 3.64
CA PRO A 270 3.12 -1.74 2.75
C PRO A 270 2.64 -2.09 1.35
N THR A 271 3.31 -1.55 0.33
CA THR A 271 3.09 -1.97 -1.07
C THR A 271 3.22 -3.50 -1.17
N PRO A 272 2.19 -4.20 -1.65
CA PRO A 272 2.20 -5.66 -1.65
C PRO A 272 3.27 -6.23 -2.57
N GLU A 273 4.03 -7.18 -2.05
CA GLU A 273 4.90 -8.04 -2.86
C GLU A 273 4.14 -9.32 -3.22
N TYR A 274 3.98 -9.55 -4.51
CA TYR A 274 3.27 -10.71 -5.02
C TYR A 274 4.24 -11.83 -5.37
N SER A 275 3.79 -13.07 -5.20
CA SER A 275 4.55 -14.25 -5.62
C SER A 275 3.69 -15.29 -6.32
N ALA A 276 4.29 -16.01 -7.26
CA ALA A 276 3.68 -17.16 -7.90
C ALA A 276 4.77 -18.20 -8.21
N SER A 277 4.38 -19.41 -8.59
CA SER A 277 5.34 -20.42 -9.04
C SER A 277 4.84 -21.19 -10.25
N VAL A 278 5.77 -21.59 -11.11
CA VAL A 278 5.54 -22.52 -12.23
C VAL A 278 6.50 -23.70 -12.11
N THR A 279 6.13 -24.83 -12.69
CA THR A 279 7.06 -25.94 -12.89
C THR A 279 7.69 -25.88 -14.28
N ALA A 280 9.03 -25.95 -14.36
CA ALA A 280 9.77 -25.94 -15.61
C ALA A 280 9.37 -27.10 -16.54
N GLY A 281 9.29 -26.83 -17.83
CA GLY A 281 8.88 -27.79 -18.87
C GLY A 281 7.38 -28.06 -18.95
N ARG A 282 6.56 -27.53 -18.03
CA ARG A 282 5.10 -27.67 -18.04
C ARG A 282 4.41 -26.34 -18.32
N ARG A 283 3.24 -26.40 -18.97
CA ARG A 283 2.31 -25.26 -19.09
C ARG A 283 1.15 -25.45 -18.11
N GLU A 284 0.94 -24.48 -17.24
CA GLU A 284 -0.07 -24.51 -16.16
C GLU A 284 -1.24 -23.56 -16.40
N GLY A 285 -1.17 -22.68 -17.41
CA GLY A 285 -2.26 -21.76 -17.74
C GLY A 285 -2.39 -20.64 -16.71
N VAL A 286 -3.58 -20.41 -16.17
CA VAL A 286 -3.81 -19.35 -15.17
C VAL A 286 -3.13 -19.71 -13.85
N MET A 287 -2.35 -18.79 -13.32
CA MET A 287 -1.49 -19.01 -12.16
C MET A 287 -2.14 -18.53 -10.86
N ASN A 288 -1.84 -19.22 -9.76
CA ASN A 288 -2.23 -18.75 -8.43
C ASN A 288 -1.18 -17.75 -7.91
N VAL A 289 -1.63 -16.54 -7.59
CA VAL A 289 -0.79 -15.47 -7.02
C VAL A 289 -1.05 -15.38 -5.53
N LEU A 290 0.03 -15.25 -4.76
CA LEU A 290 0.04 -15.08 -3.31
C LEU A 290 0.53 -13.67 -2.95
N PRO A 291 0.11 -13.12 -1.78
CA PRO A 291 -0.81 -13.74 -0.80
C PRO A 291 -2.26 -13.86 -1.31
N GLU A 292 -2.64 -13.03 -2.29
CA GLU A 292 -3.95 -13.02 -2.91
C GLU A 292 -3.87 -12.53 -4.37
N ARG A 293 -5.03 -12.40 -5.03
CA ARG A 293 -5.09 -11.90 -6.41
C ARG A 293 -4.67 -10.44 -6.46
N ILE A 294 -3.87 -10.11 -7.47
CA ILE A 294 -3.44 -8.74 -7.74
C ILE A 294 -4.67 -7.87 -7.98
N HIS A 295 -4.80 -6.80 -7.20
CA HIS A 295 -5.87 -5.83 -7.35
C HIS A 295 -5.38 -4.46 -6.89
N ALA A 296 -5.70 -3.44 -7.69
CA ALA A 296 -5.54 -2.05 -7.34
C ALA A 296 -6.91 -1.38 -7.29
N ILE A 297 -7.04 -0.40 -6.40
CA ILE A 297 -8.20 0.48 -6.28
C ILE A 297 -7.82 1.90 -6.66
N ASP A 298 -8.79 2.61 -7.19
CA ASP A 298 -8.71 4.04 -7.39
C ASP A 298 -9.04 4.73 -6.06
N LYS A 299 -8.24 5.73 -5.68
CA LYS A 299 -8.42 6.44 -4.40
C LYS A 299 -9.36 7.64 -4.52
N ASP A 300 -9.55 8.14 -5.73
CA ASP A 300 -10.47 9.23 -5.99
C ASP A 300 -11.92 8.71 -5.83
N SER A 301 -12.85 9.60 -5.48
CA SER A 301 -14.28 9.25 -5.54
C SER A 301 -14.79 9.16 -6.98
N LEU A 302 -14.02 9.69 -7.94
CA LEU A 302 -14.20 9.58 -9.38
C LEU A 302 -13.64 8.27 -9.95
N SER A 303 -14.21 7.12 -9.58
CA SER A 303 -13.65 5.82 -9.97
C SER A 303 -13.53 5.62 -11.49
N ALA A 304 -12.30 5.48 -11.97
CA ALA A 304 -12.00 5.09 -13.34
C ALA A 304 -11.62 3.60 -13.46
N PRO A 305 -11.80 2.97 -14.63
CA PRO A 305 -11.36 1.59 -14.85
C PRO A 305 -9.82 1.48 -14.78
N ILE A 306 -9.31 0.53 -14.01
CA ILE A 306 -7.87 0.26 -13.93
C ILE A 306 -7.46 -0.80 -14.95
N ARG A 307 -6.36 -0.53 -15.66
CA ARG A 307 -5.74 -1.43 -16.62
C ARG A 307 -4.41 -1.96 -16.10
N TYR A 308 -4.26 -3.28 -16.08
CA TYR A 308 -3.07 -3.96 -15.60
C TYR A 308 -2.13 -4.36 -16.73
N THR A 309 -0.81 -4.23 -16.52
CA THR A 309 0.22 -4.67 -17.48
C THR A 309 1.48 -5.14 -16.78
N LEU A 310 2.27 -5.99 -17.45
CA LEU A 310 3.65 -6.27 -17.07
C LEU A 310 4.57 -5.25 -17.77
N SER A 311 5.05 -4.26 -17.02
CA SER A 311 5.82 -3.14 -17.56
C SER A 311 7.25 -3.55 -17.87
N SER A 312 7.91 -4.23 -16.93
CA SER A 312 9.27 -4.74 -17.05
C SER A 312 9.43 -6.07 -16.30
N GLY A 313 10.54 -6.74 -16.54
CA GLY A 313 10.85 -7.98 -15.84
C GLY A 313 12.22 -8.53 -16.20
N ASP A 314 12.79 -9.30 -15.28
CA ASP A 314 14.08 -9.97 -15.40
C ASP A 314 13.91 -11.48 -15.22
N PRO A 315 14.37 -12.33 -16.17
CA PRO A 315 14.96 -11.97 -17.46
C PRO A 315 13.96 -11.31 -18.43
N PRO A 316 14.41 -10.48 -19.39
CA PRO A 316 13.54 -9.76 -20.33
C PRO A 316 12.74 -10.68 -21.27
N SER A 317 13.09 -11.97 -21.33
CA SER A 317 12.38 -13.01 -22.08
C SER A 317 11.03 -13.41 -21.46
N TYR A 318 10.67 -12.92 -20.28
CA TYR A 318 9.43 -13.29 -19.57
C TYR A 318 8.16 -13.20 -20.43
N ARG A 319 8.07 -12.24 -21.34
CA ARG A 319 6.90 -12.04 -22.23
C ARG A 319 6.64 -13.21 -23.19
N GLN A 320 7.60 -14.10 -23.37
CA GLN A 320 7.42 -15.32 -24.15
C GLN A 320 6.66 -16.39 -23.36
N PHE A 321 6.70 -16.33 -22.03
CA PHE A 321 6.20 -17.38 -21.13
C PHE A 321 5.01 -16.92 -20.30
N LEU A 322 4.94 -15.64 -19.95
CA LEU A 322 3.98 -15.05 -19.02
C LEU A 322 3.22 -13.91 -19.68
N SER A 323 1.91 -13.85 -19.39
CA SER A 323 1.01 -12.78 -19.80
C SER A 323 0.08 -12.42 -18.64
N MET A 324 -0.49 -11.23 -18.67
CA MET A 324 -1.43 -10.73 -17.67
C MET A 324 -2.69 -10.22 -18.35
N ASP A 325 -3.85 -10.60 -17.82
CA ASP A 325 -5.13 -10.04 -18.27
C ASP A 325 -5.22 -8.55 -17.85
N PRO A 326 -5.50 -7.64 -18.80
CA PRO A 326 -5.47 -6.20 -18.52
C PRO A 326 -6.63 -5.71 -17.67
N ARG A 327 -7.68 -6.50 -17.40
CA ARG A 327 -8.83 -6.11 -16.59
C ARG A 327 -8.86 -6.80 -15.23
N SER A 328 -8.54 -8.09 -15.18
CA SER A 328 -8.62 -8.89 -13.95
C SER A 328 -7.27 -9.11 -13.27
N ALA A 329 -6.18 -8.57 -13.83
CA ALA A 329 -4.79 -8.81 -13.39
C ALA A 329 -4.41 -10.30 -13.30
N ALA A 330 -5.15 -11.19 -13.98
CA ALA A 330 -4.91 -12.62 -13.92
C ALA A 330 -3.60 -12.97 -14.63
N LEU A 331 -2.63 -13.48 -13.87
CA LEU A 331 -1.37 -13.95 -14.41
C LEU A 331 -1.58 -15.31 -15.09
N SER A 332 -1.07 -15.47 -16.30
CA SER A 332 -1.18 -16.71 -17.07
C SER A 332 0.15 -17.09 -17.71
N GLN A 333 0.48 -18.37 -17.62
CA GLN A 333 1.56 -18.99 -18.36
C GLN A 333 1.09 -19.37 -19.78
N ILE A 334 1.66 -18.68 -20.77
CA ILE A 334 1.33 -18.85 -22.20
C ILE A 334 2.24 -19.86 -22.90
N ALA A 335 3.44 -20.13 -22.36
CA ALA A 335 4.36 -21.15 -22.85
C ALA A 335 5.14 -21.83 -21.70
N PRO A 336 5.55 -23.10 -21.84
CA PRO A 336 6.42 -23.77 -20.87
C PRO A 336 7.75 -23.02 -20.69
N VAL A 337 8.20 -22.88 -19.45
CA VAL A 337 9.51 -22.30 -19.14
C VAL A 337 10.58 -23.39 -19.29
N PRO A 338 11.62 -23.22 -20.13
CA PRO A 338 12.70 -24.20 -20.26
C PRO A 338 13.45 -24.43 -18.94
N ARG A 339 13.87 -25.68 -18.69
CA ARG A 339 14.76 -26.00 -17.54
C ARG A 339 16.07 -25.21 -17.67
N GLY A 340 16.56 -24.67 -16.56
CA GLY A 340 17.83 -23.92 -16.51
C GLY A 340 17.82 -22.53 -17.16
N LEU A 341 16.66 -22.00 -17.58
CA LEU A 341 16.57 -20.64 -18.13
C LEU A 341 16.79 -19.57 -17.03
N THR A 342 16.09 -19.72 -15.91
CA THR A 342 16.16 -18.84 -14.73
C THR A 342 15.50 -19.55 -13.55
N ASP A 343 15.92 -19.21 -12.33
CA ASP A 343 15.29 -19.71 -11.09
C ASP A 343 14.03 -18.90 -10.74
N ALA A 344 13.93 -17.66 -11.21
CA ALA A 344 12.76 -16.82 -11.04
C ALA A 344 12.62 -15.74 -12.13
N PHE A 345 11.39 -15.28 -12.35
CA PHE A 345 11.13 -14.01 -13.03
C PHE A 345 10.77 -12.95 -12.00
N ILE A 346 11.47 -11.83 -11.98
CA ILE A 346 11.13 -10.66 -11.16
C ILE A 346 10.44 -9.66 -12.07
N LEU A 347 9.13 -9.46 -11.89
CA LEU A 347 8.28 -8.67 -12.78
C LEU A 347 7.80 -7.39 -12.10
N GLN A 348 7.64 -6.32 -12.87
CA GLN A 348 6.96 -5.10 -12.43
C GLN A 348 5.56 -5.07 -13.02
N VAL A 349 4.56 -5.13 -12.14
CA VAL A 349 3.15 -5.01 -12.48
C VAL A 349 2.77 -3.55 -12.40
N LYS A 350 2.25 -2.98 -13.50
CA LYS A 350 1.71 -1.63 -13.55
C LYS A 350 0.19 -1.68 -13.51
N ALA A 351 -0.40 -0.95 -12.57
CA ALA A 351 -1.82 -0.59 -12.61
C ALA A 351 -1.92 0.85 -13.11
N GLU A 352 -2.64 1.08 -14.20
CA GLU A 352 -2.83 2.39 -14.81
C GLU A 352 -4.32 2.69 -14.91
N GLU A 353 -4.71 3.81 -14.35
CA GLU A 353 -6.05 4.35 -14.44
C GLU A 353 -6.37 4.75 -15.90
N GLN A 354 -7.58 4.44 -16.38
CA GLN A 354 -8.03 4.82 -17.72
C GLN A 354 -8.73 6.18 -17.71
N SER A 355 -8.02 7.20 -17.24
CA SER A 355 -8.44 8.60 -17.17
C SER A 355 -7.60 9.50 -18.10
N PRO A 356 -7.92 10.80 -18.24
CA PRO A 356 -7.07 11.76 -18.93
C PRO A 356 -5.70 11.93 -18.27
N ARG A 357 -5.62 11.89 -16.92
CA ARG A 357 -4.36 12.01 -16.16
C ARG A 357 -3.50 10.75 -16.30
N LYS A 358 -4.13 9.58 -16.37
CA LYS A 358 -3.48 8.26 -16.45
C LYS A 358 -2.56 7.99 -15.26
N GLY A 359 -3.05 8.24 -14.05
CA GLY A 359 -2.34 7.90 -12.81
C GLY A 359 -1.91 6.43 -12.82
N SER A 360 -0.74 6.13 -12.25
CA SER A 360 -0.25 4.75 -12.26
C SER A 360 0.70 4.38 -11.13
N VAL A 361 0.62 3.12 -10.72
CA VAL A 361 1.43 2.55 -9.64
C VAL A 361 2.07 1.23 -10.06
N PHE A 362 3.17 0.87 -9.40
CA PHE A 362 3.91 -0.36 -9.66
C PHE A 362 3.98 -1.26 -8.44
N ALA A 363 3.94 -2.57 -8.66
CA ALA A 363 4.20 -3.60 -7.66
C ALA A 363 5.12 -4.70 -8.20
N THR A 364 5.90 -5.31 -7.31
CA THR A 364 6.79 -6.41 -7.67
C THR A 364 6.05 -7.75 -7.60
N LEU A 365 6.21 -8.56 -8.65
CA LEU A 365 5.71 -9.93 -8.73
C LEU A 365 6.88 -10.89 -9.02
N THR A 366 7.15 -11.80 -8.09
CA THR A 366 8.19 -12.82 -8.25
C THR A 366 7.58 -14.15 -8.65
N VAL A 367 7.94 -14.67 -9.82
CA VAL A 367 7.50 -15.98 -10.31
C VAL A 367 8.65 -16.98 -10.20
N THR A 368 8.62 -17.85 -9.20
CA THR A 368 9.64 -18.89 -8.99
C THR A 368 9.45 -20.04 -9.98
N VAL A 369 10.53 -20.44 -10.65
CA VAL A 369 10.57 -21.59 -11.54
C VAL A 369 11.07 -22.80 -10.76
N LYS A 370 10.18 -23.74 -10.49
CA LYS A 370 10.51 -24.98 -9.79
C LYS A 370 10.92 -26.04 -10.81
N ASN A 371 11.95 -26.80 -10.51
CA ASN A 371 12.21 -28.02 -11.29
C ASN A 371 11.04 -29.00 -11.08
N PRO A 372 10.61 -29.70 -12.14
CA PRO A 372 9.59 -30.74 -12.03
C PRO A 372 10.10 -31.91 -11.22
N ASP A 373 9.86 -31.90 -9.90
CA ASP A 373 10.09 -33.03 -8.99
C ASP A 373 9.13 -34.18 -9.36
N SER A 374 9.52 -35.00 -10.32
CA SER A 374 8.62 -35.98 -10.95
C SER A 374 9.31 -37.23 -11.51
N ALA A 375 10.63 -37.23 -11.60
CA ALA A 375 11.40 -38.43 -11.88
C ALA A 375 11.72 -39.15 -10.57
N MET A 376 11.47 -40.46 -10.54
CA MET A 376 11.93 -41.29 -9.42
C MET A 376 13.46 -41.41 -9.47
N PRO A 377 14.15 -41.52 -8.31
CA PRO A 377 15.57 -41.83 -8.31
C PRO A 377 15.81 -43.17 -9.02
N VAL A 378 16.92 -43.28 -9.74
CA VAL A 378 17.33 -44.47 -10.48
C VAL A 378 18.51 -45.12 -9.77
N VAL A 379 18.32 -46.36 -9.32
CA VAL A 379 19.40 -47.19 -8.78
C VAL A 379 20.06 -48.00 -9.89
N SER A 380 21.39 -48.03 -9.89
CA SER A 380 22.22 -48.85 -10.77
C SER A 380 23.22 -49.66 -9.96
N ALA A 381 23.62 -50.83 -10.47
CA ALA A 381 24.68 -51.66 -9.91
C ALA A 381 25.79 -51.86 -10.95
N SER A 382 27.04 -51.92 -10.53
CA SER A 382 28.18 -52.24 -11.40
C SER A 382 28.04 -53.63 -12.05
N ALA A 383 27.41 -54.57 -11.33
CA ALA A 383 27.05 -55.89 -11.83
C ALA A 383 25.78 -56.42 -11.14
N HIS A 384 25.07 -57.34 -11.80
CA HIS A 384 23.83 -57.96 -11.29
C HIS A 384 24.00 -59.40 -10.79
N ARG A 385 25.22 -59.93 -10.90
CA ARG A 385 25.57 -61.29 -10.47
C ARG A 385 26.86 -61.24 -9.68
N GLY A 386 26.85 -61.90 -8.53
CA GLY A 386 28.03 -62.05 -7.70
C GLY A 386 28.07 -63.41 -7.02
N GLU A 387 29.17 -63.65 -6.33
CA GLU A 387 29.47 -64.86 -5.60
C GLU A 387 30.15 -64.53 -4.28
N VAL A 388 29.90 -65.37 -3.29
CA VAL A 388 30.51 -65.30 -1.96
C VAL A 388 30.57 -66.70 -1.38
N MET A 389 31.63 -67.01 -0.63
CA MET A 389 31.73 -68.29 0.07
C MET A 389 30.60 -68.44 1.09
N GLU A 390 30.01 -69.62 1.20
CA GLU A 390 29.14 -69.92 2.33
C GLU A 390 29.89 -69.81 3.65
N ASN A 391 29.15 -69.74 4.77
CA ASN A 391 29.69 -69.48 6.11
C ASN A 391 30.49 -68.17 6.27
N SER A 392 30.55 -67.32 5.24
CA SER A 392 31.23 -66.02 5.28
C SER A 392 30.68 -65.15 6.42
N PRO A 393 31.56 -64.49 7.21
CA PRO A 393 31.12 -63.61 8.28
C PRO A 393 30.38 -62.37 7.75
N PRO A 394 29.50 -61.75 8.55
CA PRO A 394 28.90 -60.46 8.21
C PRO A 394 29.96 -59.41 7.87
N GLY A 395 29.76 -58.71 6.75
CA GLY A 395 30.69 -57.72 6.21
C GLY A 395 31.58 -58.25 5.08
N THR A 396 31.61 -59.55 4.81
CA THR A 396 32.30 -60.09 3.63
C THR A 396 31.68 -59.51 2.36
N GLU A 397 32.52 -59.02 1.46
CA GLU A 397 32.10 -58.38 0.23
C GLU A 397 31.71 -59.41 -0.83
N VAL A 398 30.62 -59.10 -1.56
CA VAL A 398 30.18 -59.93 -2.68
C VAL A 398 30.91 -59.48 -3.94
N LEU A 399 31.59 -60.41 -4.58
CA LEU A 399 32.40 -60.16 -5.77
C LEU A 399 31.74 -60.75 -7.01
N THR A 400 32.05 -60.23 -8.18
CA THR A 400 31.72 -60.89 -9.46
C THR A 400 32.66 -62.07 -9.70
N GLU A 401 32.36 -62.90 -10.71
CA GLU A 401 33.26 -63.98 -11.16
C GLU A 401 34.65 -63.46 -11.60
N ALA A 402 34.75 -62.17 -11.97
CA ALA A 402 36.01 -61.51 -12.30
C ALA A 402 36.75 -60.94 -11.08
N GLY A 403 36.20 -61.10 -9.86
CA GLY A 403 36.74 -60.57 -8.61
C GLY A 403 36.46 -59.09 -8.36
N GLU A 404 35.50 -58.49 -9.09
CA GLU A 404 35.14 -57.07 -8.95
C GLU A 404 34.02 -56.86 -7.93
N HIS A 405 34.03 -55.75 -7.20
CA HIS A 405 32.97 -55.42 -6.24
C HIS A 405 31.65 -55.06 -6.93
N ILE A 406 30.53 -55.48 -6.32
CA ILE A 406 29.20 -54.99 -6.70
C ILE A 406 28.94 -53.66 -5.97
N ILE A 407 29.03 -52.56 -6.73
CA ILE A 407 28.84 -51.19 -6.24
C ILE A 407 27.49 -50.67 -6.74
N LEU A 408 26.69 -50.17 -5.81
CA LEU A 408 25.39 -49.57 -6.05
C LEU A 408 25.51 -48.04 -6.03
N SER A 409 24.92 -47.42 -7.04
CA SER A 409 24.87 -45.96 -7.19
C SER A 409 23.43 -45.51 -7.44
N VAL A 410 23.12 -44.28 -7.01
CA VAL A 410 21.82 -43.65 -7.22
C VAL A 410 22.04 -42.38 -8.04
N SER A 411 21.18 -42.18 -9.03
CA SER A 411 21.11 -40.97 -9.83
C SER A 411 19.69 -40.45 -9.84
N ASP A 412 19.51 -39.15 -9.72
CA ASP A 412 18.19 -38.53 -9.81
C ASP A 412 18.11 -37.69 -11.11
N PRO A 413 17.20 -38.01 -12.05
CA PRO A 413 17.07 -37.26 -13.30
C PRO A 413 16.64 -35.79 -13.13
N ASP A 414 16.16 -35.39 -11.95
CA ASP A 414 15.75 -34.01 -11.67
C ASP A 414 16.86 -33.14 -11.08
N LEU A 415 18.01 -33.72 -10.70
CA LEU A 415 19.17 -32.98 -10.21
C LEU A 415 20.10 -32.53 -11.34
N LEU A 416 20.46 -31.25 -11.33
CA LEU A 416 21.42 -30.68 -12.28
C LEU A 416 22.88 -30.92 -11.83
N PRO A 417 23.87 -30.91 -12.75
CA PRO A 417 25.27 -31.04 -12.40
C PRO A 417 25.73 -29.97 -11.39
N GLY A 418 26.16 -30.39 -10.20
CA GLY A 418 26.64 -29.51 -9.13
C GLY A 418 25.65 -29.27 -7.98
N GLU A 419 24.42 -29.75 -8.08
CA GLU A 419 23.47 -29.74 -6.95
C GLU A 419 23.83 -30.81 -5.91
N ALA A 420 23.59 -30.51 -4.64
CA ALA A 420 23.84 -31.45 -3.55
C ALA A 420 22.89 -32.66 -3.66
N GLN A 421 23.44 -33.87 -3.78
CA GLN A 421 22.62 -35.08 -3.88
C GLN A 421 21.91 -35.37 -2.55
N PRO A 422 20.61 -35.74 -2.59
CA PRO A 422 19.89 -36.26 -1.44
C PRO A 422 20.59 -37.48 -0.86
N SER A 423 20.40 -37.71 0.44
CA SER A 423 20.84 -38.96 1.08
C SER A 423 19.87 -40.08 0.74
N TYR A 424 20.38 -41.25 0.37
CA TYR A 424 19.57 -42.44 0.05
C TYR A 424 19.86 -43.58 1.01
N ARG A 425 18.84 -44.42 1.26
CA ARG A 425 18.97 -45.70 1.93
C ARG A 425 18.59 -46.83 0.98
N PHE A 426 19.34 -47.93 1.00
CA PHE A 426 19.02 -49.12 0.22
C PHE A 426 18.14 -50.07 1.03
N GLU A 427 17.02 -50.48 0.45
CA GLU A 427 16.09 -51.47 1.01
C GLU A 427 16.17 -52.74 0.14
N LEU A 428 16.49 -53.87 0.76
CA LEU A 428 16.66 -55.16 0.08
C LEU A 428 15.51 -56.09 0.47
N THR A 429 15.03 -56.91 -0.46
CA THR A 429 13.99 -57.92 -0.17
C THR A 429 14.53 -59.16 0.56
N THR A 430 15.78 -59.12 1.01
CA THR A 430 16.43 -60.19 1.78
C THR A 430 17.15 -59.58 2.99
N GLY A 431 17.20 -60.34 4.09
CA GLY A 431 18.03 -60.01 5.25
C GLY A 431 19.45 -60.58 5.17
N ALA A 432 19.74 -61.42 4.17
CA ALA A 432 21.03 -62.11 4.02
C ALA A 432 22.18 -61.16 3.62
N PHE A 433 21.86 -60.06 2.93
CA PHE A 433 22.80 -59.10 2.39
C PHE A 433 22.41 -57.68 2.77
N LYS A 434 23.39 -56.77 2.76
CA LYS A 434 23.19 -55.33 2.98
C LYS A 434 24.15 -54.54 2.10
N VAL A 435 23.88 -53.25 1.99
CA VAL A 435 24.71 -52.31 1.22
C VAL A 435 25.37 -51.36 2.20
N THR A 436 26.69 -51.20 2.09
CA THR A 436 27.46 -50.28 2.95
C THR A 436 27.15 -48.82 2.58
N PRO A 437 27.50 -47.83 3.43
CA PRO A 437 27.37 -46.42 3.09
C PRO A 437 28.09 -46.01 1.80
N ASP A 438 29.17 -46.71 1.45
CA ASP A 438 29.94 -46.51 0.22
C ASP A 438 29.35 -47.25 -1.01
N GLY A 439 28.18 -47.89 -0.85
CA GLY A 439 27.46 -48.56 -1.94
C GLY A 439 27.88 -50.01 -2.21
N VAL A 440 28.73 -50.62 -1.40
CA VAL A 440 29.23 -52.00 -1.64
C VAL A 440 28.26 -53.04 -1.09
N LEU A 441 27.95 -54.06 -1.88
CA LEU A 441 27.13 -55.20 -1.44
C LEU A 441 27.94 -56.17 -0.57
N VAL A 442 27.45 -56.44 0.64
CA VAL A 442 28.13 -57.31 1.62
C VAL A 442 27.17 -58.27 2.30
N VAL A 443 27.70 -59.35 2.87
CA VAL A 443 26.97 -60.29 3.74
C VAL A 443 26.46 -59.56 4.99
N ALA A 444 25.19 -59.73 5.33
CA ALA A 444 24.57 -59.06 6.47
C ALA A 444 24.43 -59.95 7.71
N VAL A 445 24.30 -61.26 7.52
CA VAL A 445 24.04 -62.25 8.58
C VAL A 445 25.07 -63.38 8.51
N PRO A 446 25.42 -64.00 9.66
CA PRO A 446 26.25 -65.20 9.66
C PRO A 446 25.44 -66.41 9.19
N GLY A 447 26.15 -67.49 8.83
CA GLY A 447 25.54 -68.79 8.55
C GLY A 447 24.71 -68.81 7.27
N LEU A 448 25.17 -68.12 6.23
CA LEU A 448 24.70 -68.41 4.88
C LEU A 448 25.17 -69.82 4.53
N ASP A 449 24.22 -70.68 4.20
CA ASP A 449 24.42 -72.10 3.97
C ASP A 449 23.94 -72.42 2.55
N ARG A 450 24.81 -73.08 1.78
CA ARG A 450 24.57 -73.47 0.40
C ARG A 450 23.86 -74.82 0.33
N ASP A 451 24.07 -75.68 1.32
CA ASP A 451 23.72 -77.09 1.28
C ASP A 451 22.23 -77.37 1.49
N ALA A 452 21.74 -78.47 0.91
CA ALA A 452 20.33 -78.82 0.95
C ALA A 452 19.84 -78.98 2.41
N PRO A 453 18.74 -78.32 2.82
CA PRO A 453 17.66 -77.79 1.97
C PRO A 453 17.79 -76.30 1.57
N SER A 454 18.90 -75.64 1.90
CA SER A 454 19.15 -74.23 1.60
C SER A 454 19.36 -73.99 0.09
N PRO A 455 18.99 -72.82 -0.45
CA PRO A 455 19.19 -72.54 -1.86
C PRO A 455 20.64 -72.11 -2.14
N PRO A 456 21.31 -72.64 -3.18
CA PRO A 456 22.68 -72.25 -3.52
C PRO A 456 22.80 -70.85 -4.14
N THR A 457 21.66 -70.20 -4.40
CA THR A 457 21.59 -68.86 -5.00
C THR A 457 20.52 -68.02 -4.31
N HIS A 458 20.87 -66.78 -4.02
CA HIS A 458 19.98 -65.77 -3.46
C HIS A 458 19.68 -64.70 -4.51
N THR A 459 18.45 -64.69 -5.02
CA THR A 459 17.95 -63.61 -5.90
C THR A 459 17.06 -62.68 -5.09
N PHE A 460 17.35 -61.39 -5.11
CA PHE A 460 16.61 -60.37 -4.37
C PHE A 460 16.56 -59.05 -5.12
N GLN A 461 15.62 -58.19 -4.72
CA GLN A 461 15.45 -56.86 -5.27
C GLN A 461 16.05 -55.81 -4.34
N ILE A 462 16.61 -54.77 -4.94
CA ILE A 462 17.19 -53.62 -4.25
C ILE A 462 16.47 -52.35 -4.72
N VAL A 463 16.02 -51.54 -3.76
CA VAL A 463 15.38 -50.24 -3.99
C VAL A 463 16.19 -49.16 -3.27
N ALA A 464 16.45 -48.05 -3.93
CA ALA A 464 16.98 -46.85 -3.28
C ALA A 464 15.83 -45.94 -2.86
N ARG A 465 15.82 -45.54 -1.59
CA ARG A 465 14.78 -44.69 -1.02
C ARG A 465 15.39 -43.41 -0.46
N GLU A 466 14.81 -42.28 -0.84
CA GLU A 466 15.30 -40.97 -0.43
C GLU A 466 15.06 -40.72 1.08
N VAL A 467 16.08 -40.27 1.81
CA VAL A 467 16.01 -39.97 3.24
C VAL A 467 15.66 -38.49 3.41
N SER A 468 14.40 -38.14 3.15
CA SER A 468 13.89 -36.76 3.26
C SER A 468 13.03 -36.55 4.53
N PRO A 469 13.11 -35.37 5.19
CA PRO A 469 12.32 -35.04 6.39
C PRO A 469 10.84 -34.72 6.10
N LYS A 470 10.42 -34.59 4.84
CA LYS A 470 9.02 -34.36 4.44
C LYS A 470 8.34 -35.68 4.08
N LYS A 471 7.08 -35.83 4.50
CA LYS A 471 6.26 -37.05 4.37
C LYS A 471 6.04 -37.39 2.89
N GLY A 472 6.61 -38.50 2.41
CA GLY A 472 6.42 -39.00 1.04
C GLY A 472 7.69 -39.33 0.27
N SER A 473 8.69 -39.95 0.92
CA SER A 473 9.98 -40.31 0.33
C SER A 473 9.85 -41.06 -1.01
N ALA A 474 10.43 -40.47 -2.07
CA ALA A 474 10.53 -41.09 -3.39
C ALA A 474 11.40 -42.37 -3.32
N ALA A 475 11.00 -43.37 -4.09
CA ALA A 475 11.69 -44.66 -4.16
C ALA A 475 11.95 -45.03 -5.61
N SER A 476 13.11 -45.64 -5.86
CA SER A 476 13.48 -46.10 -7.19
C SER A 476 12.63 -47.28 -7.65
N SER A 477 12.63 -47.53 -8.95
CA SER A 477 12.27 -48.87 -9.45
C SER A 477 13.27 -49.90 -8.89
N PRO A 478 12.82 -51.13 -8.56
CA PRO A 478 13.70 -52.17 -8.04
C PRO A 478 14.64 -52.70 -9.12
N ILE A 479 15.90 -52.93 -8.77
CA ILE A 479 16.83 -53.75 -9.57
C ILE A 479 16.97 -55.13 -8.94
N THR A 480 17.26 -56.15 -9.75
CA THR A 480 17.44 -57.53 -9.28
C THR A 480 18.91 -57.88 -9.26
N VAL A 481 19.40 -58.41 -8.14
CA VAL A 481 20.75 -58.94 -7.98
C VAL A 481 20.66 -60.41 -7.58
N THR A 482 21.55 -61.23 -8.14
CA THR A 482 21.68 -62.66 -7.80
C THR A 482 23.05 -62.93 -7.23
N VAL A 483 23.10 -63.53 -6.05
CA VAL A 483 24.34 -63.96 -5.39
C VAL A 483 24.38 -65.47 -5.34
N LYS A 484 25.42 -66.08 -5.90
CA LYS A 484 25.71 -67.51 -5.79
C LYS A 484 26.55 -67.76 -4.53
N LEU A 485 26.17 -68.73 -3.72
CA LEU A 485 27.04 -69.22 -2.66
C LEU A 485 28.06 -70.18 -3.25
N LEU A 486 29.34 -69.93 -2.99
CA LEU A 486 30.42 -70.86 -3.27
C LEU A 486 30.51 -71.87 -2.13
N ASP A 487 30.82 -73.10 -2.50
CA ASP A 487 30.87 -74.25 -1.63
C ASP A 487 32.08 -74.25 -0.71
N ASP A 488 31.86 -74.49 0.58
CA ASP A 488 32.90 -74.81 1.56
C ASP A 488 32.78 -76.28 1.98
N ASN A 489 33.91 -76.94 2.27
CA ASN A 489 33.89 -78.36 2.68
C ASN A 489 33.63 -78.47 4.18
N ASP A 490 32.40 -78.20 4.60
CA ASP A 490 32.00 -78.13 6.00
C ASP A 490 31.16 -79.32 6.48
N HIS A 491 30.75 -80.20 5.57
CA HIS A 491 30.15 -81.48 5.91
C HIS A 491 31.17 -82.64 5.86
N SER A 492 30.70 -83.82 6.24
CA SER A 492 31.50 -85.03 6.18
C SER A 492 30.62 -86.18 5.73
N PRO A 493 31.15 -87.16 4.99
CA PRO A 493 30.34 -88.26 4.47
C PRO A 493 29.65 -89.04 5.58
N ARG A 494 28.33 -89.23 5.46
CA ARG A 494 27.55 -90.03 6.42
C ARG A 494 26.91 -91.23 5.76
N PHE A 495 27.14 -92.40 6.35
CA PHE A 495 26.40 -93.61 5.99
C PHE A 495 25.02 -93.62 6.68
N PRO A 496 23.94 -93.97 5.98
CA PRO A 496 22.71 -94.37 6.63
C PRO A 496 22.90 -95.70 7.38
N VAL A 497 21.97 -96.04 8.27
CA VAL A 497 22.01 -97.33 8.99
C VAL A 497 21.70 -98.46 8.02
N TYR A 498 22.63 -99.39 7.83
CA TYR A 498 22.45 -100.58 7.00
C TYR A 498 22.02 -101.79 7.85
N PRO A 499 21.02 -102.58 7.41
CA PRO A 499 20.68 -103.84 8.07
C PRO A 499 21.77 -104.90 7.82
N PRO A 500 21.93 -105.89 8.73
CA PRO A 500 22.84 -107.02 8.50
C PRO A 500 22.49 -107.79 7.23
N VAL A 501 23.51 -108.18 6.46
CA VAL A 501 23.34 -108.96 5.23
C VAL A 501 23.60 -110.45 5.54
N VAL A 502 22.63 -111.31 5.24
CA VAL A 502 22.77 -112.77 5.38
C VAL A 502 23.19 -113.38 4.05
N VAL A 503 24.24 -114.19 4.07
CA VAL A 503 24.82 -114.79 2.86
C VAL A 503 24.94 -116.30 3.04
N ALA A 504 24.64 -117.08 1.99
CA ALA A 504 24.83 -118.53 2.02
C ALA A 504 26.33 -118.90 2.06
N ALA A 505 26.68 -119.91 2.85
CA ALA A 505 28.04 -120.44 2.93
C ALA A 505 28.51 -120.99 1.57
N GLY A 506 29.78 -120.75 1.21
CA GLY A 506 30.36 -121.18 -0.07
C GLY A 506 31.44 -120.24 -0.61
N SER A 507 31.98 -120.57 -1.79
CA SER A 507 33.11 -119.89 -2.45
C SER A 507 32.73 -119.04 -3.66
N THR A 508 31.45 -118.78 -3.88
CA THR A 508 30.98 -118.06 -5.06
C THR A 508 31.18 -116.56 -4.90
N HIS A 509 31.93 -115.93 -5.81
CA HIS A 509 32.01 -114.48 -5.91
C HIS A 509 30.61 -113.89 -6.16
N ARG A 510 30.20 -112.93 -5.33
CA ARG A 510 28.91 -112.25 -5.48
C ARG A 510 28.92 -110.89 -4.80
N THR A 511 28.15 -109.95 -5.35
CA THR A 511 27.85 -108.68 -4.68
C THR A 511 26.86 -108.94 -3.54
N LEU A 512 27.16 -108.41 -2.36
CA LEU A 512 26.36 -108.57 -1.15
C LEU A 512 25.36 -107.44 -0.99
N THR A 513 25.87 -106.21 -1.03
CA THR A 513 25.10 -104.99 -0.86
C THR A 513 25.86 -103.82 -1.48
N LYS A 514 25.22 -102.67 -1.57
CA LYS A 514 25.84 -101.41 -1.96
C LYS A 514 25.68 -100.44 -0.80
N VAL A 515 26.80 -99.97 -0.26
CA VAL A 515 26.80 -98.89 0.73
C VAL A 515 26.96 -97.57 -0.01
N VAL A 516 26.07 -96.63 0.30
CA VAL A 516 26.05 -95.27 -0.23
C VAL A 516 26.11 -94.31 0.97
N ALA A 517 27.16 -93.51 1.04
CA ALA A 517 27.21 -92.37 1.94
C ALA A 517 26.54 -91.16 1.29
N GLN A 518 26.18 -90.16 2.09
CA GLN A 518 25.70 -88.86 1.63
C GLN A 518 26.63 -87.79 2.15
N ASP A 519 27.04 -86.91 1.25
CA ASP A 519 27.79 -85.69 1.54
C ASP A 519 27.13 -84.56 0.73
N PRO A 520 26.59 -83.52 1.37
CA PRO A 520 25.84 -82.46 0.69
C PRO A 520 26.72 -81.47 -0.10
N ASP A 521 28.03 -81.40 0.18
CA ASP A 521 28.95 -80.44 -0.43
C ASP A 521 29.06 -80.58 -1.96
N GLU A 522 29.45 -79.52 -2.68
CA GLU A 522 29.54 -79.50 -4.15
C GLU A 522 30.77 -80.20 -4.70
N GLY A 523 30.58 -80.84 -5.87
CA GLY A 523 31.68 -81.19 -6.75
C GLY A 523 32.67 -82.14 -6.09
N ILE A 524 33.91 -81.68 -5.90
CA ILE A 524 34.97 -82.49 -5.28
C ILE A 524 34.82 -82.61 -3.76
N ASN A 525 34.13 -81.67 -3.11
CA ASN A 525 33.95 -81.68 -1.66
C ASN A 525 32.96 -82.77 -1.25
N GLY A 526 31.86 -82.93 -1.98
CA GLY A 526 30.92 -84.04 -1.79
C GLY A 526 31.26 -85.33 -2.56
N ALA A 527 32.43 -85.40 -3.21
CA ALA A 527 32.83 -86.59 -3.97
C ALA A 527 33.22 -87.75 -3.05
N LEU A 528 32.54 -88.89 -3.20
CA LEU A 528 32.70 -90.04 -2.31
C LEU A 528 33.67 -91.08 -2.86
N GLN A 529 34.57 -91.56 -2.00
CA GLN A 529 35.35 -92.79 -2.22
C GLN A 529 35.22 -93.74 -1.02
N TYR A 530 35.08 -95.03 -1.32
CA TYR A 530 34.81 -96.07 -0.34
C TYR A 530 36.06 -96.93 -0.09
N GLN A 531 36.32 -97.27 1.17
CA GLN A 531 37.40 -98.17 1.55
C GLN A 531 36.97 -99.10 2.68
N LEU A 532 37.32 -100.38 2.57
CA LEU A 532 37.12 -101.35 3.64
C LEU A 532 38.29 -101.26 4.61
N VAL A 533 38.08 -100.61 5.75
CA VAL A 533 39.13 -100.31 6.75
C VAL A 533 39.45 -101.53 7.63
N GLY A 534 38.48 -102.40 7.88
CA GLY A 534 38.62 -103.57 8.73
C GLY A 534 37.42 -104.51 8.58
N VAL A 535 37.62 -105.78 8.95
CA VAL A 535 36.55 -106.77 9.09
C VAL A 535 36.83 -107.56 10.36
N SER A 536 35.92 -107.54 11.33
CA SER A 536 36.01 -108.36 12.54
C SER A 536 35.03 -109.53 12.53
N GLY A 537 35.42 -110.64 13.16
CA GLY A 537 34.66 -111.89 13.14
C GLY A 537 35.08 -112.84 12.02
N GLY A 538 34.88 -114.15 12.23
CA GLY A 538 35.36 -115.22 11.35
C GLY A 538 36.90 -115.29 11.23
N SER A 539 37.39 -116.18 10.35
CA SER A 539 38.83 -116.27 10.02
C SER A 539 39.14 -115.54 8.72
N GLY A 540 40.11 -114.61 8.72
CA GLY A 540 40.62 -113.97 7.50
C GLY A 540 39.64 -113.03 6.76
N GLY A 541 38.78 -112.30 7.48
CA GLY A 541 37.71 -111.46 6.90
C GLY A 541 38.15 -110.49 5.80
N LEU A 542 39.25 -109.76 5.96
CA LEU A 542 39.75 -108.81 4.94
C LEU A 542 40.15 -109.47 3.61
N ALA A 543 40.47 -110.77 3.60
CA ALA A 543 40.73 -111.51 2.36
C ALA A 543 39.44 -112.03 1.69
N LYS A 544 38.30 -111.93 2.39
CA LYS A 544 37.01 -112.47 1.93
C LYS A 544 36.08 -111.40 1.40
N PHE A 545 36.24 -110.13 1.80
CA PHE A 545 35.39 -109.03 1.38
C PHE A 545 36.20 -107.93 0.69
N LEU A 546 35.60 -107.34 -0.34
CA LEU A 546 36.15 -106.18 -1.05
C LEU A 546 35.04 -105.14 -1.19
N VAL A 547 35.38 -103.86 -1.08
CA VAL A 547 34.48 -102.77 -1.47
C VAL A 547 35.04 -102.08 -2.70
N ASP A 548 34.18 -101.83 -3.66
CA ASP A 548 34.51 -101.04 -4.83
C ASP A 548 34.60 -99.54 -4.45
N ALA A 549 35.73 -98.91 -4.76
CA ALA A 549 36.07 -97.59 -4.24
C ALA A 549 35.18 -96.47 -4.79
N ASP A 550 34.63 -96.62 -6.00
CA ASP A 550 33.82 -95.58 -6.63
C ASP A 550 32.31 -95.83 -6.46
N THR A 551 31.91 -97.10 -6.35
CA THR A 551 30.49 -97.48 -6.31
C THR A 551 29.99 -97.86 -4.91
N GLY A 552 30.88 -98.18 -3.97
CA GLY A 552 30.50 -98.68 -2.64
C GLY A 552 29.89 -100.08 -2.66
N GLU A 553 30.03 -100.84 -3.76
CA GLU A 553 29.59 -102.23 -3.82
C GLU A 553 30.46 -103.13 -2.95
N VAL A 554 29.86 -103.76 -1.94
CA VAL A 554 30.52 -104.74 -1.09
C VAL A 554 30.37 -106.12 -1.72
N ARG A 555 31.50 -106.76 -2.03
CA ARG A 555 31.57 -108.06 -2.71
C ARG A 555 32.21 -109.10 -1.83
N LEU A 556 31.65 -110.30 -1.86
CA LEU A 556 32.30 -111.50 -1.34
C LEU A 556 33.23 -112.05 -2.42
N VAL A 557 34.51 -112.21 -2.06
CA VAL A 557 35.57 -112.73 -2.94
C VAL A 557 36.28 -113.97 -2.37
N GLY A 558 36.02 -114.31 -1.11
CA GLY A 558 36.56 -115.51 -0.45
C GLY A 558 35.46 -116.46 0.02
N ILE A 559 35.89 -117.53 0.72
CA ILE A 559 34.99 -118.57 1.22
C ILE A 559 34.45 -118.19 2.60
N VAL A 560 33.14 -118.15 2.76
CA VAL A 560 32.46 -118.01 4.05
C VAL A 560 31.83 -119.33 4.48
N THR A 561 31.94 -119.67 5.76
CA THR A 561 31.40 -120.90 6.33
C THR A 561 30.15 -120.61 7.17
N ALA A 562 29.26 -121.60 7.28
CA ALA A 562 28.01 -121.44 8.01
C ALA A 562 28.30 -121.18 9.50
N GLY A 563 27.66 -120.15 10.06
CA GLY A 563 27.82 -119.75 11.47
C GLY A 563 28.89 -118.68 11.72
N GLU A 564 29.64 -118.24 10.70
CA GLU A 564 30.52 -117.07 10.82
C GLU A 564 29.69 -115.76 10.75
N THR A 565 30.06 -114.79 11.58
CA THR A 565 29.55 -113.42 11.55
C THR A 565 30.72 -112.48 11.29
N TYR A 566 30.51 -111.49 10.44
CA TYR A 566 31.49 -110.47 10.08
C TYR A 566 30.89 -109.07 10.31
N THR A 567 31.70 -108.13 10.81
CA THR A 567 31.32 -106.73 11.04
C THR A 567 32.35 -105.79 10.45
#